data_AF-A0A7S3W0W2-F1
#
_entry.id   AF-A0A7S3W0W2-F1
#
_cell.length_a   1.000
_cell.length_b   1.000
_cell.length_c   1.000
_cell.angle_alpha   90.00
_cell.angle_beta   90.00
_cell.angle_gamma   90.00
#
_symmetry.space_group_name_H-M   'P 1'
#
loop_
_entity.id
_entity.type
_entity.pdbx_description
1 polymer ?
#
loop_
_entity_poly.entity_id
_entity_poly.type
_entity_poly.pdbx_seq_one_letter_code
_entity_poly.pdbx_strand_id
1 'polypeptide(L)'
;MGIIREGGQIGIPGLYVTEDPGASTEAAQLGSLNMTFGLAWSKSASMHTGQCPVMKYHRPLMNAIMHDKIRIAEAVNAKIISLDDAPLGYQNFDQGESVKYVMDPHGVTGKVQALG
;
A
#
# COMPACT_ATOMS: atom_id res chain seq x y z
N MET A 1 23.98 -6.03 8.44
CA MET A 1 23.62 -6.34 7.04
C MET A 1 22.55 -5.35 6.59
N GLY A 2 22.93 -4.21 6.01
CA GLY A 2 21.97 -3.23 5.47
C GLY A 2 21.61 -3.63 4.04
N ILE A 3 20.34 -3.94 3.81
CA ILE A 3 19.80 -4.58 2.59
C ILE A 3 20.12 -3.80 1.29
N ILE A 4 20.29 -2.48 1.38
CA ILE A 4 20.58 -1.62 0.23
C ILE A 4 22.10 -1.48 0.03
N ARG A 5 22.56 -1.64 -1.22
CA ARG A 5 23.95 -1.40 -1.63
C ARG A 5 24.33 0.09 -1.57
N GLU A 6 25.62 0.37 -1.59
CA GLU A 6 26.17 1.72 -1.75
C GLU A 6 25.65 2.36 -3.05
N GLY A 7 25.28 3.63 -2.98
CA GLY A 7 24.61 4.38 -4.05
C GLY A 7 23.20 3.88 -4.40
N GLY A 8 22.59 3.04 -3.56
CA GLY A 8 21.24 2.50 -3.79
C GLY A 8 20.11 3.50 -3.49
N GLN A 9 18.88 3.12 -3.85
CA GLN A 9 17.70 3.96 -3.69
C GLN A 9 16.64 3.27 -2.82
N ILE A 10 15.92 4.05 -2.02
CA ILE A 10 14.80 3.63 -1.18
C ILE A 10 13.55 4.36 -1.65
N GLY A 11 12.57 3.63 -2.16
CA GLY A 11 11.23 4.15 -2.42
C GLY A 11 10.31 3.86 -1.24
N ILE A 12 9.67 4.88 -0.69
CA ILE A 12 8.87 4.80 0.53
C ILE A 12 7.42 5.18 0.19
N PRO A 13 6.60 4.23 -0.31
CA PRO A 13 5.18 4.46 -0.56
C PRO A 13 4.32 4.36 0.70
N GLY A 14 4.87 3.83 1.80
CA GLY A 14 4.18 3.74 3.08
C GLY A 14 3.85 5.12 3.65
N LEU A 15 2.71 5.22 4.33
CA LEU A 15 2.28 6.46 4.97
C LEU A 15 3.07 6.69 6.26
N TYR A 16 3.64 7.88 6.38
CA TYR A 16 4.18 8.42 7.62
C TYR A 16 3.48 9.76 7.86
N VAL A 17 2.88 9.93 9.02
CA VAL A 17 1.99 11.05 9.34
C VAL A 17 2.70 12.10 10.19
N THR A 18 2.22 13.34 10.13
CA THR A 18 2.72 14.45 10.97
C THR A 18 2.19 14.36 12.40
N GLU A 19 1.04 13.72 12.60
CA GLU A 19 0.43 13.47 13.90
C GLU A 19 -0.14 12.05 13.95
N ASP A 20 0.24 11.30 14.98
CA ASP A 20 -0.30 9.97 15.30
C ASP A 20 -0.64 9.89 16.79
N PRO A 21 -1.87 10.26 17.20
CA PRO A 21 -2.27 10.21 18.62
C PRO A 21 -2.16 8.80 19.24
N GLY A 22 -2.20 7.74 18.42
CA GLY A 22 -2.09 6.35 18.86
C GLY A 22 -0.65 5.85 19.00
N ALA A 23 0.36 6.67 18.67
CA ALA A 23 1.75 6.25 18.70
C ALA A 23 2.26 5.96 20.12
N SER A 24 3.23 5.04 20.20
CA SER A 24 3.78 4.53 21.46
C SER A 24 4.75 5.48 22.18
N THR A 25 5.14 6.59 21.57
CA THR A 25 6.06 7.59 22.16
C THR A 25 5.60 9.00 21.81
N GLU A 26 5.85 9.97 22.69
CA GLU A 26 5.52 11.39 22.45
C GLU A 26 6.18 11.93 21.18
N ALA A 27 7.42 11.50 20.88
CA ALA A 27 8.10 11.87 19.65
C ALA A 27 7.36 11.34 18.40
N ALA A 28 6.96 10.07 18.41
CA ALA A 28 6.23 9.45 17.30
C ALA A 28 4.82 10.04 17.13
N GLN A 29 4.19 10.52 18.21
CA GLN A 29 2.92 11.23 18.12
C GLN A 29 3.02 12.51 17.29
N LEU A 30 4.21 13.11 17.20
CA LEU A 30 4.53 14.27 16.36
C LEU A 30 5.25 13.86 15.05
N GLY A 31 5.08 12.61 14.61
CA GLY A 31 5.69 12.08 13.39
C GLY A 31 7.22 11.92 13.44
N SER A 32 7.85 12.09 14.61
CA SER A 32 9.30 11.96 14.77
C SER A 32 9.70 10.50 14.98
N LEU A 33 10.56 9.98 14.11
CA LEU A 33 10.99 8.58 14.13
C LEU A 33 12.43 8.46 14.63
N ASN A 34 12.67 7.51 15.52
CA ASN A 34 14.04 7.12 15.87
C ASN A 34 14.62 6.22 14.76
N MET A 35 15.54 6.77 13.96
CA MET A 35 16.14 6.05 12.83
C MET A 35 17.65 6.24 12.74
N THR A 36 18.34 5.22 12.23
CA THR A 36 19.80 5.22 12.01
C THR A 36 20.17 5.91 10.70
N PHE A 37 19.79 7.18 10.53
CA PHE A 37 19.99 7.94 9.28
C PHE A 37 21.44 7.95 8.78
N GLY A 38 22.42 7.93 9.71
CA GLY A 38 23.85 7.83 9.37
C GLY A 38 24.23 6.60 8.54
N LEU A 39 23.47 5.50 8.63
CA LEU A 39 23.69 4.30 7.79
C LEU A 39 23.24 4.52 6.33
N ALA A 40 22.16 5.26 6.12
CA ALA A 40 21.75 5.65 4.76
C ALA A 40 22.75 6.65 4.17
N TRP A 41 23.21 7.60 4.99
CA TRP A 41 24.21 8.59 4.61
C TRP A 41 25.55 7.93 4.21
N SER A 42 26.08 7.01 5.02
CA SER A 42 27.37 6.36 4.75
C SER A 42 27.37 5.51 3.48
N LYS A 43 26.18 5.08 3.04
CA LYS A 43 25.97 4.36 1.78
C LYS A 43 25.61 5.26 0.61
N SER A 44 25.59 6.58 0.79
CA SER A 44 25.14 7.53 -0.24
C SER A 44 23.76 7.16 -0.82
N ALA A 45 22.86 6.69 0.05
CA ALA A 45 21.53 6.24 -0.37
C ALA A 45 20.59 7.43 -0.64
N SER A 46 19.78 7.35 -1.69
CA SER A 46 18.70 8.32 -1.93
C SER A 46 17.36 7.79 -1.40
N MET A 47 16.57 8.64 -0.75
CA MET A 47 15.24 8.30 -0.22
C MET A 47 14.17 9.12 -0.93
N HIS A 48 13.11 8.46 -1.40
CA HIS A 48 11.99 9.10 -2.09
C HIS A 48 10.68 8.79 -1.37
N THR A 49 9.94 9.83 -0.99
CA THR A 49 8.72 9.72 -0.16
C THR A 49 7.56 10.49 -0.80
N GLY A 50 6.39 10.42 -0.17
CA GLY A 50 5.23 11.24 -0.49
C GLY A 50 4.13 10.48 -1.22
N GLN A 51 3.01 11.18 -1.43
CA GLN A 51 1.84 10.63 -2.11
C GLN A 51 2.18 10.29 -3.57
N CYS A 52 1.68 9.13 -4.03
CA CYS A 52 1.92 8.68 -5.39
C CYS A 52 1.27 9.64 -6.40
N PRO A 53 2.01 10.22 -7.36
CA PRO A 53 1.42 11.02 -8.43
C PRO A 53 0.77 10.10 -9.48
N VAL A 54 -0.41 9.55 -9.16
CA VAL A 54 -1.10 8.50 -9.96
C VAL A 54 -1.24 8.89 -11.44
N MET A 55 -1.54 10.15 -11.73
CA MET A 55 -1.70 10.66 -13.10
C MET A 55 -0.43 10.52 -13.96
N LYS A 56 0.76 10.45 -13.34
CA LYS A 56 2.02 10.22 -14.06
C LYS A 56 2.13 8.78 -14.59
N TYR A 57 1.46 7.82 -13.95
CA TYR A 57 1.70 6.39 -14.20
C TYR A 57 0.47 5.60 -14.66
N HIS A 58 -0.75 6.09 -14.40
CA HIS A 58 -1.97 5.31 -14.63
C HIS A 58 -2.18 4.85 -16.08
N ARG A 59 -1.88 5.71 -17.09
CA ARG A 59 -2.08 5.38 -18.51
C ARG A 59 -1.17 4.23 -19.00
N PRO A 60 0.17 4.28 -18.83
CA PRO A 60 1.02 3.17 -19.26
C PRO A 60 0.74 1.88 -18.46
N LEU A 61 0.37 1.98 -17.18
CA LEU A 61 -0.02 0.81 -16.38
C LEU A 61 -1.33 0.19 -16.85
N MET A 62 -2.34 0.99 -17.17
CA MET A 62 -3.59 0.52 -17.79
C MET A 62 -3.30 -0.21 -19.11
N ASN A 63 -2.44 0.35 -19.97
CA ASN A 63 -2.05 -0.31 -21.21
C ASN A 63 -1.33 -1.64 -20.94
N ALA A 64 -0.46 -1.72 -19.93
CA ALA A 64 0.17 -2.98 -19.56
C ALA A 64 -0.84 -4.06 -19.14
N ILE A 65 -1.90 -3.68 -18.42
CA ILE A 65 -3.00 -4.59 -18.06
C ILE A 65 -3.77 -5.03 -19.32
N MET A 66 -4.16 -4.09 -20.19
CA MET A 66 -4.93 -4.37 -21.41
C MET A 66 -4.17 -5.20 -22.45
N HIS A 67 -2.83 -5.20 -22.37
CA HIS A 67 -1.95 -6.01 -23.22
C HIS A 67 -1.43 -7.27 -22.50
N ASP A 68 -2.10 -7.71 -21.43
CA ASP A 68 -1.79 -8.94 -20.69
C ASP A 68 -0.34 -9.02 -20.15
N LYS A 69 0.33 -7.87 -19.98
CA LYS A 69 1.70 -7.83 -19.44
C LYS A 69 1.74 -8.02 -17.92
N ILE A 70 0.60 -7.82 -17.24
CA ILE A 70 0.48 -7.94 -15.80
C ILE A 70 -0.93 -8.41 -15.40
N ARG A 71 -1.00 -9.33 -14.45
CA ARG A 71 -2.26 -9.82 -13.85
C ARG A 71 -2.40 -9.31 -12.42
N ILE A 72 -2.65 -8.01 -12.29
CA ILE A 72 -2.58 -7.33 -10.99
C ILE A 72 -3.63 -7.85 -9.99
N ALA A 73 -4.84 -8.19 -10.46
CA ALA A 73 -5.91 -8.70 -9.60
C ALA A 73 -5.54 -10.04 -8.93
N GLU A 74 -4.84 -10.92 -9.65
CA GLU A 74 -4.31 -12.17 -9.10
C GLU A 74 -3.17 -11.90 -8.12
N ALA A 75 -2.24 -11.01 -8.48
CA ALA A 75 -1.08 -10.67 -7.67
C ALA A 75 -1.43 -10.09 -6.29
N VAL A 76 -2.57 -9.39 -6.17
CA VAL A 76 -3.05 -8.82 -4.90
C VAL A 76 -4.19 -9.64 -4.27
N ASN A 77 -4.50 -10.81 -4.82
CA ASN A 77 -5.60 -11.66 -4.37
C ASN A 77 -6.93 -10.88 -4.23
N ALA A 78 -7.37 -10.25 -5.33
CA ALA A 78 -8.54 -9.39 -5.32
C ALA A 78 -9.83 -10.19 -5.09
N LYS A 79 -10.63 -9.79 -4.10
CA LYS A 79 -11.93 -10.39 -3.77
C LYS A 79 -13.03 -9.36 -3.92
N ILE A 80 -14.05 -9.67 -4.71
CA ILE A 80 -15.18 -8.77 -4.97
C ILE A 80 -16.28 -9.07 -3.96
N ILE A 81 -16.74 -8.03 -3.26
CA ILE A 81 -17.73 -8.14 -2.17
C ILE A 81 -18.89 -7.16 -2.42
N SER A 82 -20.02 -7.40 -1.77
CA SER A 82 -21.12 -6.44 -1.77
C SER A 82 -20.77 -5.20 -0.94
N LEU A 83 -21.56 -4.14 -1.07
CA LEU A 83 -21.41 -2.98 -0.18
C LEU A 83 -21.80 -3.31 1.27
N ASP A 84 -22.78 -4.19 1.47
CA ASP A 84 -23.24 -4.61 2.80
C ASP A 84 -22.17 -5.41 3.57
N ASP A 85 -21.31 -6.13 2.83
CA ASP A 85 -20.19 -6.88 3.41
C ASP A 85 -18.96 -6.00 3.75
N ALA A 86 -19.00 -4.71 3.43
CA ALA A 86 -17.86 -3.81 3.66
C ALA A 86 -17.36 -3.82 5.12
N PRO A 87 -18.21 -3.74 6.17
CA PRO A 87 -17.75 -3.77 7.56
C PRO A 87 -16.97 -5.04 7.91
N LEU A 88 -17.45 -6.21 7.45
CA LEU A 88 -16.76 -7.48 7.66
C LEU A 88 -15.44 -7.53 6.88
N GLY A 89 -15.42 -7.01 5.65
CA GLY A 89 -14.18 -6.86 4.88
C GLY A 89 -13.13 -6.00 5.57
N TYR A 90 -13.53 -4.89 6.21
CA TYR A 90 -12.63 -4.07 7.04
C TYR A 90 -12.08 -4.87 8.24
N GLN A 91 -12.94 -5.58 8.97
CA GLN A 91 -12.55 -6.38 10.13
C GLN A 91 -11.53 -7.48 9.75
N ASN A 92 -11.81 -8.22 8.68
CA ASN A 92 -10.92 -9.28 8.22
C ASN A 92 -9.58 -8.73 7.72
N PHE A 93 -9.58 -7.60 7.02
CA PHE A 93 -8.35 -6.95 6.55
C PHE A 93 -7.48 -6.48 7.73
N ASP A 94 -8.10 -5.92 8.78
CA ASP A 94 -7.42 -5.50 10.00
C ASP A 94 -6.78 -6.70 10.75
N GLN A 95 -7.43 -7.87 10.70
CA GLN A 95 -6.88 -9.13 11.22
C GLN A 95 -5.76 -9.74 10.36
N GLY A 96 -5.40 -9.09 9.23
CA GLY A 96 -4.30 -9.49 8.37
C GLY A 96 -4.67 -10.45 7.25
N GLU A 97 -5.96 -10.57 6.86
CA GLU A 97 -6.35 -11.34 5.67
C GLU A 97 -5.61 -10.80 4.44
N SER A 98 -4.88 -11.69 3.73
CA SER A 98 -4.08 -11.33 2.56
C SER A 98 -4.95 -11.24 1.30
N VAL A 99 -5.86 -10.27 1.29
CA VAL A 99 -6.84 -10.04 0.23
C VAL A 99 -6.95 -8.55 -0.06
N LYS A 100 -7.14 -8.20 -1.35
CA LYS A 100 -7.60 -6.87 -1.74
C LYS A 100 -9.10 -6.87 -1.96
N TYR A 101 -9.87 -6.37 -1.00
CA TYR A 101 -11.32 -6.20 -1.19
C TYR A 101 -11.61 -5.12 -2.25
N VAL A 102 -12.55 -5.44 -3.13
CA VAL A 102 -13.11 -4.54 -4.13
C VAL A 102 -14.63 -4.58 -3.97
N MET A 103 -15.24 -3.45 -3.66
CA MET A 103 -16.69 -3.37 -3.46
C MET A 103 -17.38 -3.21 -4.81
N ASP A 104 -18.39 -4.03 -5.09
CA ASP A 104 -19.31 -3.87 -6.20
C ASP A 104 -20.69 -3.43 -5.66
N PRO A 105 -20.93 -2.11 -5.53
CA PRO A 105 -22.12 -1.59 -4.86
C PRO A 105 -23.43 -1.79 -5.63
N HIS A 106 -23.36 -2.17 -6.91
CA HIS A 106 -24.52 -2.31 -7.78
C HIS A 106 -24.60 -3.70 -8.45
N GLY A 107 -23.71 -4.62 -8.10
CA GLY A 107 -23.66 -5.97 -8.68
C GLY A 107 -23.33 -6.00 -10.17
N VAL A 108 -22.71 -4.94 -10.72
CA VAL A 108 -22.48 -4.82 -12.17
C VAL A 108 -21.46 -5.82 -12.70
N THR A 109 -20.60 -6.35 -11.82
CA THR A 109 -19.55 -7.30 -12.21
C THR A 109 -20.06 -8.73 -12.32
N GLY A 110 -21.17 -9.06 -11.63
CA GLY A 110 -21.65 -10.44 -11.48
C GLY A 110 -20.68 -11.37 -10.74
N LYS A 111 -19.69 -10.82 -10.02
CA LYS A 111 -18.58 -11.56 -9.38
C LYS A 111 -18.53 -11.42 -7.87
N VAL A 112 -19.59 -10.89 -7.25
CA VAL A 112 -19.69 -10.74 -5.79
C VAL A 112 -19.57 -12.11 -5.13
N GLN A 113 -18.69 -12.20 -4.15
CA GLN A 113 -18.47 -13.37 -3.30
C GLN A 113 -19.00 -13.05 -1.91
N ALA A 114 -19.77 -13.97 -1.33
CA ALA A 114 -20.21 -13.83 0.06
C ALA A 114 -19.00 -13.88 1.00
N LEU A 115 -18.96 -12.96 1.97
CA LEU A 115 -18.07 -13.06 3.12
C LEU A 115 -18.86 -13.73 4.24
N GLY A 116 -18.71 -15.05 4.39
CA GLY A 116 -19.09 -15.84 5.58
C GLY A 116 -20.45 -15.55 6.21
#